data_AF-A0A924ZUL2-F1
#
_entry.id   AF-A0A924ZUL2-F1
#
_cell.length_a   1.000
_cell.length_b   1.000
_cell.length_c   1.000
_cell.angle_alpha   90.00
_cell.angle_beta   90.00
_cell.angle_gamma   90.00
#
_symmetry.space_group_name_H-M   'P 1'
#
loop_
_entity.id
_entity.type
_entity.pdbx_description
1 polymer ?
#
loop_
_entity_poly.entity_id
_entity_poly.type
_entity_poly.pdbx_seq_one_letter_code
_entity_poly.pdbx_strand_id
1 'polypeptide(L)'
;MTTSKIKIKLGAIEIEYEGSETFLKEELPQLLTAVSDLYAKSHTTFVSDLNSTSIAEQSGNINQIENFEATLTTIAAKLNVKSGPELVLASVARRTFCLAEERVTRENIIIEMKLAPSYYNQSYTGNLTPTLLRLVKSGKLKEPSQNVYTLTADTRRELEISLGIS
;
A
#
# COMPACT_ATOMS: atom_id res chain seq x y z
N MET A 1 -40.88 -23.64 7.00
CA MET A 1 -39.84 -22.72 7.52
C MET A 1 -39.31 -21.94 6.33
N THR A 2 -39.45 -20.62 6.33
CA THR A 2 -38.95 -19.71 5.29
C THR A 2 -37.47 -19.46 5.54
N THR A 3 -36.59 -20.09 4.77
CA THR A 3 -35.16 -19.78 4.79
C THR A 3 -34.90 -18.62 3.84
N SER A 4 -34.14 -17.63 4.29
CA SER A 4 -33.74 -16.48 3.50
C SER A 4 -32.26 -16.55 3.21
N LYS A 5 -31.90 -16.30 1.96
CA LYS A 5 -30.52 -16.31 1.49
C LYS A 5 -30.11 -14.88 1.15
N ILE A 6 -28.99 -14.42 1.73
CA ILE A 6 -28.43 -13.09 1.51
C ILE A 6 -26.96 -13.20 1.15
N LYS A 7 -26.54 -12.33 0.23
CA LYS A 7 -25.14 -12.19 -0.19
C LYS A 7 -24.77 -10.72 -0.11
N ILE A 8 -23.80 -10.40 0.73
CA ILE A 8 -23.31 -9.03 0.96
C ILE A 8 -21.86 -8.97 0.51
N LYS A 9 -21.54 -8.02 -0.36
CA LYS A 9 -20.18 -7.78 -0.86
C LYS A 9 -19.70 -6.40 -0.42
N LEU A 10 -18.63 -6.36 0.38
CA LEU A 10 -18.02 -5.15 0.91
C LEU A 10 -16.51 -5.14 0.57
N GLY A 11 -16.18 -4.54 -0.58
CA GLY A 11 -14.81 -4.56 -1.11
C GLY A 11 -14.33 -5.99 -1.39
N ALA A 12 -13.29 -6.43 -0.67
CA ALA A 12 -12.73 -7.78 -0.74
C ALA A 12 -13.45 -8.81 0.14
N ILE A 13 -14.39 -8.38 0.98
CA ILE A 13 -15.12 -9.26 1.92
C ILE A 13 -16.46 -9.65 1.30
N GLU A 14 -16.69 -10.95 1.18
CA GLU A 14 -17.95 -11.53 0.71
C GLU A 14 -18.57 -12.36 1.84
N ILE A 15 -19.81 -12.02 2.22
CA ILE A 15 -20.56 -12.70 3.27
C ILE A 15 -21.80 -13.33 2.63
N GLU A 16 -21.85 -14.66 2.63
CA GLU A 16 -23.02 -15.45 2.22
C GLU A 16 -23.67 -16.02 3.48
N TYR A 17 -24.95 -15.74 3.67
CA TYR A 17 -25.73 -16.28 4.78
C TYR A 17 -27.03 -16.89 4.26
N GLU A 18 -27.34 -18.08 4.73
CA GLU A 18 -28.59 -18.78 4.46
C GLU A 18 -29.16 -19.26 5.80
N GLY A 19 -30.32 -18.74 6.18
CA GLY A 19 -30.87 -19.05 7.50
C GLY A 19 -32.23 -18.43 7.78
N SER A 20 -32.57 -18.34 9.05
CA SER A 20 -33.88 -17.88 9.51
C SER A 20 -34.07 -16.37 9.32
N GLU A 21 -35.31 -15.95 9.01
CA GLU A 21 -35.66 -14.53 8.81
C GLU A 21 -35.43 -13.68 10.08
N THR A 22 -35.50 -14.30 11.26
CA THR A 22 -35.20 -13.67 12.55
C THR A 22 -33.77 -13.15 12.63
N PHE A 23 -32.79 -13.90 12.10
CA PHE A 23 -31.39 -13.47 12.05
C PHE A 23 -31.18 -12.22 11.18
N LEU A 24 -31.91 -12.12 10.06
CA LEU A 24 -31.82 -10.96 9.15
C LEU A 24 -32.32 -9.66 9.80
N LYS A 25 -33.23 -9.75 10.76
CA LYS A 25 -33.82 -8.58 11.43
C LYS A 25 -33.07 -8.17 12.68
N GLU A 26 -32.59 -9.13 13.46
CA GLU A 26 -32.01 -8.86 14.78
C GLU A 26 -30.48 -8.80 14.75
N GLU A 27 -29.83 -9.70 14.02
CA GLU A 27 -28.37 -9.89 14.12
C GLU A 27 -27.60 -9.32 12.93
N LEU A 28 -28.23 -9.19 11.76
CA LEU A 28 -27.59 -8.61 10.58
C LEU A 28 -27.12 -7.16 10.79
N PRO A 29 -27.88 -6.25 11.45
CA PRO A 29 -27.39 -4.90 11.72
C PRO A 29 -26.14 -4.91 12.62
N GLN A 30 -26.07 -5.83 13.58
CA GLN A 30 -24.92 -5.98 14.47
C GLN A 30 -23.70 -6.52 13.70
N LEU A 31 -23.92 -7.50 12.81
CA LEU A 31 -22.87 -8.05 11.94
C LEU A 31 -22.31 -6.98 11.00
N LEU A 32 -23.16 -6.18 10.35
CA LEU A 32 -22.73 -5.09 9.49
C LEU A 32 -21.97 -4.01 10.27
N THR A 33 -22.41 -3.68 11.47
CA THR A 33 -21.72 -2.72 12.35
C THR A 33 -20.34 -3.25 12.75
N ALA A 34 -20.24 -4.52 13.17
CA ALA A 34 -18.98 -5.14 13.53
C ALA A 34 -18.00 -5.21 12.35
N VAL A 35 -18.48 -5.53 11.14
CA VAL A 35 -17.67 -5.56 9.92
C VAL A 35 -17.23 -4.16 9.53
N SER A 36 -18.10 -3.16 9.63
CA SER A 36 -17.77 -1.75 9.40
C SER A 36 -16.73 -1.22 10.40
N ASP A 37 -16.88 -1.56 11.69
CA ASP A 37 -15.93 -1.19 12.74
C ASP A 37 -14.57 -1.86 12.54
N LEU A 38 -14.55 -3.11 12.10
CA LEU A 38 -13.32 -3.84 11.80
C LEU A 38 -12.64 -3.28 10.55
N TYR A 39 -13.41 -2.87 9.55
CA TYR A 39 -12.92 -2.15 8.38
C TYR A 39 -12.36 -0.76 8.72
N ALA A 40 -13.05 0.01 9.58
CA ALA A 40 -12.58 1.29 10.08
C ALA A 40 -11.32 1.15 10.94
N LYS A 41 -11.28 0.17 11.85
CA LYS A 41 -10.10 -0.09 12.71
C LYS A 41 -8.89 -0.58 11.91
N SER A 42 -9.08 -1.42 10.91
CA SER A 42 -8.00 -1.87 10.02
C SER A 42 -7.44 -0.73 9.14
N HIS A 43 -8.22 0.34 8.91
CA HIS A 43 -7.74 1.57 8.26
C HIS A 43 -7.26 2.66 9.24
N THR A 44 -7.38 2.46 10.56
CA THR A 44 -7.04 3.50 11.57
C THR A 44 -5.82 3.15 12.44
N THR A 45 -5.17 2.00 12.26
CA THR A 45 -3.83 1.79 12.83
C THR A 45 -2.77 2.49 11.98
N PHE A 46 -2.67 3.81 12.15
CA PHE A 46 -1.43 4.60 12.26
C PHE A 46 -1.78 6.09 12.27
N VAL A 47 -2.33 6.62 13.37
CA VAL A 47 -1.93 7.92 13.93
C VAL A 47 -2.67 8.20 15.25
N SER A 48 -1.96 8.17 16.37
CA SER A 48 -1.91 9.30 17.32
C SER A 48 -1.18 8.88 18.59
N ASP A 49 0.06 9.32 18.72
CA ASP A 49 0.35 10.28 19.80
C ASP A 49 1.64 11.04 19.44
N LEU A 50 1.47 12.33 19.15
CA LEU A 50 2.23 13.46 19.71
C LEU A 50 2.34 14.64 18.73
N ASN A 51 1.81 15.75 19.24
CA ASN A 51 2.16 17.14 18.99
C ASN A 51 1.62 17.85 17.73
N SER A 52 0.59 18.65 18.03
CA SER A 52 0.22 19.93 17.43
C SER A 52 1.41 20.72 16.89
N THR A 53 1.38 21.03 15.59
CA THR A 53 1.72 22.36 15.06
C THR A 53 1.02 22.51 13.72
N SER A 54 0.06 23.42 13.68
CA SER A 54 -0.67 23.87 12.49
C SER A 54 0.25 24.56 11.50
N ILE A 55 0.33 24.09 10.25
CA ILE A 55 0.52 24.97 9.09
C ILE A 55 -0.17 24.36 7.85
N ALA A 56 -1.18 25.09 7.38
CA ALA A 56 -1.72 25.25 6.02
C ALA A 56 -1.77 24.07 5.03
N GLU A 57 -3.01 23.73 4.67
CA GLU A 57 -3.55 23.73 3.31
C GLU A 57 -2.59 23.39 2.15
N GLN A 58 -2.83 22.22 1.56
CA GLN A 58 -2.89 22.14 0.10
C GLN A 58 -3.87 21.05 -0.34
N SER A 59 -5.02 21.54 -0.79
CA SER A 59 -5.92 20.85 -1.71
C SER A 59 -5.14 20.47 -2.97
N GLY A 60 -5.21 19.20 -3.38
CA GLY A 60 -4.50 18.71 -4.56
C GLY A 60 -5.08 17.38 -5.04
N ASN A 61 -6.07 17.47 -5.92
CA ASN A 61 -6.55 16.45 -6.85
C ASN A 61 -6.58 15.00 -6.38
N ILE A 62 -7.77 14.57 -5.97
CA ILE A 62 -8.20 13.17 -6.01
C ILE A 62 -8.39 12.80 -7.50
N ASN A 63 -7.29 12.65 -8.24
CA ASN A 63 -7.35 11.95 -9.52
C ASN A 63 -7.66 10.49 -9.19
N GLN A 64 -8.73 9.98 -9.79
CA GLN A 64 -9.07 8.57 -9.79
C GLN A 64 -7.89 7.77 -10.33
N ILE A 65 -7.04 7.28 -9.44
CA ILE A 65 -6.10 6.22 -9.75
C ILE A 65 -6.99 5.00 -9.94
N GLU A 66 -7.18 4.55 -11.19
CA GLU A 66 -7.63 3.19 -11.45
C GLU A 66 -6.78 2.29 -10.54
N ASN A 67 -7.42 1.51 -9.67
CA ASN A 67 -6.73 0.69 -8.66
C ASN A 67 -5.66 -0.18 -9.35
N PHE A 68 -4.43 0.33 -9.39
CA PHE A 68 -3.31 -0.34 -10.04
C PHE A 68 -2.84 -1.43 -9.08
N GLU A 69 -3.45 -2.60 -9.18
CA GLU A 69 -3.10 -3.75 -8.38
C GLU A 69 -2.06 -4.59 -9.12
N ALA A 70 -0.82 -4.55 -8.63
CA ALA A 70 0.28 -5.33 -9.18
C ALA A 70 1.16 -5.93 -8.08
N THR A 71 1.69 -7.12 -8.35
CA THR A 71 2.74 -7.71 -7.50
C THR A 71 4.07 -7.00 -7.74
N LEU A 72 5.00 -7.07 -6.78
CA LEU A 72 6.34 -6.50 -6.96
C LEU A 72 7.03 -7.15 -8.17
N THR A 73 6.84 -8.44 -8.39
CA THR A 73 7.37 -9.17 -9.55
C THR A 73 6.88 -8.56 -10.87
N THR A 74 5.58 -8.23 -10.96
CA THR A 74 5.00 -7.58 -12.14
C THR A 74 5.59 -6.19 -12.40
N ILE A 75 5.72 -5.39 -11.34
CA ILE A 75 6.31 -4.04 -11.42
C ILE A 75 7.79 -4.13 -11.81
N ALA A 76 8.54 -5.02 -11.18
CA ALA A 76 9.96 -5.23 -11.46
C ALA A 76 10.19 -5.70 -12.91
N ALA A 77 9.32 -6.56 -13.43
CA ALA A 77 9.35 -6.98 -14.82
C ALA A 77 9.07 -5.81 -15.78
N LYS A 78 8.03 -5.00 -15.49
CA LYS A 78 7.66 -3.83 -16.31
C LYS A 78 8.75 -2.76 -16.33
N LEU A 79 9.43 -2.55 -15.20
CA LEU A 79 10.55 -1.63 -15.06
C LEU A 79 11.90 -2.23 -15.51
N ASN A 80 11.93 -3.49 -15.96
CA ASN A 80 13.14 -4.20 -16.36
C ASN A 80 14.26 -4.14 -15.32
N VAL A 81 13.91 -4.39 -14.05
CA VAL A 81 14.83 -4.33 -12.89
C VAL A 81 15.95 -5.36 -13.04
N LYS A 82 17.20 -4.92 -12.88
CA LYS A 82 18.42 -5.75 -12.99
C LYS A 82 19.31 -5.68 -11.75
N SER A 83 19.05 -4.73 -10.86
CA SER A 83 19.92 -4.46 -9.71
C SER A 83 19.15 -4.24 -8.42
N GLY A 84 19.81 -4.44 -7.28
CA GLY A 84 19.26 -4.18 -5.95
C GLY A 84 18.67 -2.77 -5.76
N PRO A 85 19.34 -1.69 -6.20
CA PRO A 85 18.79 -0.33 -6.11
C PRO A 85 17.51 -0.11 -6.93
N GLU A 86 17.43 -0.72 -8.12
CA GLU A 86 16.23 -0.68 -8.95
C GLU A 86 15.09 -1.48 -8.31
N LEU A 87 15.42 -2.62 -7.67
CA LEU A 87 14.44 -3.39 -6.92
C LEU A 87 13.90 -2.62 -5.70
N VAL A 88 14.74 -1.84 -5.02
CA VAL A 88 14.32 -0.93 -3.95
C VAL A 88 13.34 0.11 -4.50
N LEU A 89 13.63 0.73 -5.64
CA LEU A 89 12.72 1.68 -6.28
C LEU A 89 11.40 1.03 -6.67
N ALA A 90 11.42 -0.16 -7.26
CA ALA A 90 10.21 -0.92 -7.59
C ALA A 90 9.39 -1.26 -6.33
N SER A 91 10.05 -1.56 -5.21
CA SER A 91 9.40 -1.85 -3.92
C SER A 91 8.70 -0.63 -3.35
N VAL A 92 9.38 0.54 -3.38
CA VAL A 92 8.77 1.81 -2.96
C VAL A 92 7.63 2.19 -3.91
N ALA A 93 7.82 2.02 -5.23
CA ALA A 93 6.79 2.28 -6.23
C ALA A 93 5.52 1.47 -5.98
N ARG A 94 5.65 0.16 -5.72
CA ARG A 94 4.50 -0.69 -5.39
C ARG A 94 3.76 -0.18 -4.15
N ARG A 95 4.49 0.16 -3.10
CA ARG A 95 3.88 0.67 -1.87
C ARG A 95 3.15 1.99 -2.10
N THR A 96 3.74 2.90 -2.87
CA THR A 96 3.14 4.19 -3.19
C THR A 96 1.92 4.06 -4.12
N PHE A 97 2.00 3.27 -5.19
CA PHE A 97 0.94 3.23 -6.22
C PHE A 97 -0.12 2.14 -5.98
N CYS A 98 0.27 0.96 -5.47
CA CYS A 98 -0.67 -0.15 -5.25
C CYS A 98 -1.23 -0.14 -3.83
N LEU A 99 -0.44 0.23 -2.83
CA LEU A 99 -0.83 0.19 -1.41
C LEU A 99 -1.16 1.57 -0.84
N ALA A 100 -1.08 2.63 -1.66
CA ALA A 100 -1.31 4.02 -1.26
C ALA A 100 -0.47 4.48 -0.04
N GLU A 101 0.68 3.84 0.19
CA GLU A 101 1.63 4.19 1.24
C GLU A 101 2.67 5.17 0.69
N GLU A 102 2.48 6.46 0.93
CA GLU A 102 3.46 7.47 0.50
C GLU A 102 4.78 7.39 1.26
N ARG A 103 4.72 6.96 2.53
CA ARG A 103 5.86 6.86 3.45
C ARG A 103 6.21 5.40 3.67
N VAL A 104 7.40 5.01 3.22
CA VAL A 104 7.84 3.62 3.25
C VAL A 104 9.02 3.45 4.20
N THR A 105 8.88 2.60 5.20
CA THR A 105 9.98 2.29 6.13
C THR A 105 11.00 1.35 5.51
N ARG A 106 12.23 1.38 6.00
CA ARG A 106 13.28 0.41 5.62
C ARG A 106 12.81 -1.05 5.78
N GLU A 107 12.10 -1.35 6.86
CA GLU A 107 11.56 -2.70 7.14
C GLU A 107 10.55 -3.12 6.09
N ASN A 108 9.62 -2.22 5.74
CA ASN A 108 8.63 -2.43 4.70
C ASN A 108 9.27 -2.69 3.34
N ILE A 109 10.37 -2.01 3.00
CA ILE A 109 11.15 -2.28 1.79
C ILE A 109 11.73 -3.70 1.82
N ILE A 110 12.32 -4.13 2.94
CA ILE A 110 12.90 -5.48 3.06
C ILE A 110 11.83 -6.56 2.89
N ILE A 111 10.71 -6.40 3.58
CA ILE A 111 9.57 -7.34 3.49
C ILE A 111 9.11 -7.43 2.03
N GLU A 112 8.95 -6.27 1.39
CA GLU A 112 8.49 -6.17 0.02
C GLU A 112 9.45 -6.84 -0.97
N MET A 113 10.74 -6.54 -0.88
CA MET A 113 11.76 -7.16 -1.72
C MET A 113 11.76 -8.69 -1.61
N LYS A 114 11.52 -9.24 -0.42
CA LYS A 114 11.44 -10.69 -0.20
C LYS A 114 10.22 -11.35 -0.86
N LEU A 115 9.17 -10.58 -1.16
CA LEU A 115 7.98 -11.08 -1.88
C LEU A 115 8.26 -11.30 -3.38
N ALA A 116 9.39 -10.80 -3.91
CA ALA A 116 9.82 -11.02 -5.29
C ALA A 116 11.11 -11.86 -5.35
N PRO A 117 11.07 -13.18 -5.04
CA PRO A 117 12.25 -14.03 -4.96
C PRO A 117 13.03 -14.12 -6.28
N SER A 118 12.37 -13.94 -7.43
CA SER A 118 13.01 -13.95 -8.75
C SER A 118 13.98 -12.79 -8.97
N TYR A 119 13.81 -11.68 -8.24
CA TYR A 119 14.68 -10.51 -8.33
C TYR A 119 15.54 -10.33 -7.07
N TYR A 120 15.11 -10.90 -5.94
CA TYR A 120 15.76 -10.72 -4.66
C TYR A 120 17.04 -11.54 -4.51
N ASN A 121 18.06 -10.91 -3.91
CA ASN A 121 19.26 -11.57 -3.43
C ASN A 121 19.52 -11.15 -1.98
N GLN A 122 19.99 -12.08 -1.15
CA GLN A 122 20.31 -11.81 0.26
C GLN A 122 21.31 -10.65 0.45
N SER A 123 22.25 -10.49 -0.49
CA SER A 123 23.21 -9.37 -0.50
C SER A 123 22.54 -8.00 -0.58
N TYR A 124 21.33 -7.89 -1.10
CA TYR A 124 20.61 -6.62 -1.20
C TYR A 124 20.16 -6.11 0.17
N THR A 125 19.74 -7.01 1.06
CA THR A 125 19.38 -6.65 2.45
C THR A 125 20.60 -6.18 3.23
N GLY A 126 21.75 -6.86 3.06
CA GLY A 126 23.02 -6.46 3.69
C GLY A 126 23.53 -5.09 3.21
N ASN A 127 23.28 -4.75 1.94
CA ASN A 127 23.70 -3.48 1.34
C ASN A 127 22.57 -2.43 1.26
N LEU A 128 21.48 -2.61 2.01
CA LEU A 128 20.30 -1.77 1.86
C LEU A 128 20.54 -0.34 2.33
N THR A 129 21.16 -0.15 3.51
CA THR A 129 21.47 1.18 4.06
C THR A 129 22.31 2.03 3.11
N PRO A 130 23.48 1.58 2.60
CA PRO A 130 24.24 2.37 1.64
C PRO A 130 23.49 2.59 0.32
N THR A 131 22.65 1.64 -0.10
CA THR A 131 21.82 1.78 -1.30
C THR A 131 20.78 2.89 -1.15
N LEU A 132 20.07 2.93 -0.01
CA LEU A 132 19.07 3.95 0.30
C LEU A 132 19.71 5.34 0.36
N LEU A 133 20.84 5.47 1.07
CA LEU A 133 21.58 6.74 1.11
C LEU A 133 22.01 7.21 -0.28
N ARG A 134 22.43 6.29 -1.15
CA ARG A 134 22.78 6.63 -2.55
C ARG A 134 21.55 7.09 -3.34
N LEU A 135 20.40 6.42 -3.19
CA LEU A 135 19.16 6.79 -3.86
C LEU A 135 18.61 8.15 -3.39
N VAL A 136 18.80 8.47 -2.11
CA VAL A 136 18.49 9.80 -1.57
C VAL A 136 19.44 10.85 -2.17
N LYS A 137 20.76 10.59 -2.17
CA LYS A 137 21.76 11.49 -2.77
C LYS A 137 21.56 11.69 -4.27
N SER A 138 21.09 10.68 -4.99
CA SER A 138 20.80 10.79 -6.43
C SER A 138 19.45 11.46 -6.73
N GLY A 139 18.70 11.90 -5.72
CA GLY A 139 17.42 12.57 -5.90
C GLY A 139 16.28 11.65 -6.36
N LYS A 140 16.41 10.32 -6.18
CA LYS A 140 15.33 9.38 -6.51
C LYS A 140 14.38 9.14 -5.35
N LEU A 141 14.92 9.23 -4.12
CA LEU A 141 14.16 9.14 -2.87
C LEU A 141 14.37 10.40 -2.02
N LYS A 142 13.42 10.67 -1.13
CA LYS A 142 13.60 11.61 0.00
C LYS A 142 13.43 10.85 1.30
N GLU A 143 14.20 11.25 2.31
CA GLU A 143 14.09 10.74 3.68
C GLU A 143 13.48 11.83 4.58
N PRO A 144 12.14 11.95 4.68
CA PRO A 144 11.50 12.97 5.52
C PRO A 144 11.75 12.76 7.02
N SER A 145 11.99 11.52 7.43
CA SER A 145 12.34 11.13 8.80
C SER A 145 13.26 9.90 8.77
N GLN A 146 14.02 9.68 9.83
CA GLN A 146 14.99 8.59 9.90
C GLN A 146 14.37 7.24 9.50
N ASN A 147 14.98 6.54 8.53
CA ASN A 147 14.55 5.24 7.99
C ASN A 147 13.17 5.23 7.28
N VAL A 148 12.61 6.41 6.95
CA VAL A 148 11.37 6.53 6.18
C VAL A 148 11.70 7.17 4.84
N TYR A 149 11.25 6.56 3.76
CA TYR A 149 11.57 6.96 2.40
C TYR A 149 10.30 7.24 1.60
N THR A 150 10.40 8.22 0.71
CA THR A 150 9.32 8.66 -0.18
C THR A 150 9.91 8.86 -1.59
N LEU A 151 9.11 8.69 -2.63
CA LEU A 151 9.53 9.04 -3.99
C LEU A 151 9.65 10.56 -4.15
N THR A 152 10.64 11.03 -4.90
CA THR A 152 10.64 12.41 -5.38
C THR A 152 9.57 12.61 -6.45
N ALA A 153 9.12 13.85 -6.66
CA ALA A 153 8.12 14.15 -7.69
C ALA A 153 8.56 13.74 -9.10
N ASP A 154 9.85 13.92 -9.41
CA ASP A 154 10.42 13.55 -10.71
C ASP A 154 10.42 12.04 -10.90
N THR A 155 10.89 11.28 -9.91
CA THR A 155 10.89 9.81 -9.96
C THR A 155 9.48 9.23 -9.91
N ARG A 156 8.55 9.85 -9.18
CA ARG A 156 7.13 9.44 -9.20
C ARG A 156 6.58 9.52 -10.63
N ARG A 157 6.76 10.66 -11.31
CA ARG A 157 6.30 10.86 -12.69
C ARG A 157 6.97 9.88 -13.67
N GLU A 158 8.27 9.65 -13.54
CA GLU A 158 9.00 8.69 -14.36
C GLU A 158 8.42 7.26 -14.22
N LEU A 159 8.09 6.87 -12.98
CA LEU A 159 7.50 5.57 -12.69
C LEU A 159 6.04 5.47 -13.16
N GLU A 160 5.23 6.51 -13.02
CA GLU A 160 3.85 6.56 -13.53
C GLU A 160 3.82 6.34 -15.05
N ILE A 161 4.71 6.99 -15.80
CA ILE A 161 4.85 6.79 -17.26
C ILE A 161 5.28 5.35 -17.56
N SER A 162 6.30 4.86 -16.86
CA SER A 162 6.83 3.50 -17.08
C SER A 162 5.81 2.42 -16.74
N LEU A 163 4.96 2.67 -15.75
CA LEU A 163 3.91 1.76 -15.29
C LEU A 163 2.56 2.00 -15.98
N GLY A 164 2.42 3.04 -16.81
CA GLY A 164 1.18 3.36 -17.51
C GLY A 164 0.02 3.71 -16.58
N ILE A 165 0.30 4.47 -15.51
CA ILE A 165 -0.69 4.89 -14.47
C ILE A 165 -0.99 6.40 -14.59
N SER A 166 -0.76 7.01 -15.76
CA SER A 166 -0.92 8.46 -15.99
C SER A 166 -2.28 8.84 -16.54
#